data_AF-A0A7S2M365-F1
#
_entry.id   AF-A0A7S2M365-F1
#
_cell.length_a   1.000
_cell.length_b   1.000
_cell.length_c   1.000
_cell.angle_alpha   90.00
_cell.angle_beta   90.00
_cell.angle_gamma   90.00
#
_symmetry.space_group_name_H-M   'P 1'
#
loop_
_entity.id
_entity.type
_entity.pdbx_description
1 polymer ?
#
loop_
_entity_poly.entity_id
_entity_poly.type
_entity_poly.pdbx_seq_one_letter_code
_entity_poly.pdbx_strand_id
1 'polypeptide(L)'
;STSAPYRYLSWGGSYVEDFLDHVTSFALLACFSTVEPQMVIIGFATKLIGYRIVAYRMTNVTCRPYPHGAEGIGLWQTILDTVAALAVTCIVALQTFYRPPTSTWSFQSQVIFFIVAEKVMFSIRALVRVAFPSIPADVVRI
;
A
#
# COMPACT_ATOMS: atom_id res chain seq x y z
N SER A 1 29.30 -16.37 -19.08
CA SER A 1 28.49 -15.21 -18.61
C SER A 1 27.28 -15.76 -17.87
N THR A 2 27.41 -15.96 -16.56
CA THR A 2 26.35 -16.50 -15.70
C THR A 2 25.38 -15.36 -15.38
N SER A 3 24.17 -15.42 -15.94
CA SER A 3 23.13 -14.42 -15.72
C SER A 3 22.81 -14.31 -14.22
N ALA A 4 22.77 -13.09 -13.67
CA ALA A 4 22.27 -12.81 -12.32
C ALA A 4 20.81 -12.33 -12.40
N PRO A 5 19.80 -13.23 -12.42
CA PRO A 5 18.40 -12.84 -12.51
C PRO A 5 17.95 -12.09 -11.25
N TYR A 6 16.99 -11.18 -11.39
CA TYR A 6 16.37 -10.52 -10.23
C TYR A 6 15.29 -11.42 -9.63
N ARG A 7 15.72 -12.46 -8.90
CA ARG A 7 14.87 -13.52 -8.34
C ARG A 7 15.34 -13.91 -6.94
N TYR A 8 14.43 -14.47 -6.15
CA TYR A 8 14.74 -15.05 -4.84
C TYR A 8 15.98 -15.95 -4.88
N LEU A 9 16.87 -15.81 -3.89
CA LEU A 9 18.17 -16.47 -3.80
C LEU A 9 19.12 -16.22 -4.99
N SER A 10 18.94 -15.13 -5.72
CA SER A 10 19.87 -14.72 -6.77
C SER A 10 20.69 -13.49 -6.38
N TRP A 11 21.86 -13.39 -7.00
CA TRP A 11 22.82 -12.29 -6.82
C TRP A 11 22.31 -10.94 -7.30
N GLY A 12 21.15 -10.85 -7.97
CA GLY A 12 20.53 -9.58 -8.36
C GLY A 12 19.61 -8.97 -7.30
N GLY A 13 19.22 -9.73 -6.26
CA GLY A 13 18.14 -9.39 -5.33
C GLY A 13 16.79 -10.00 -5.75
N SER A 14 15.72 -9.70 -5.00
CA SER A 14 14.39 -10.31 -5.19
C SER A 14 13.29 -9.25 -5.35
N TYR A 15 12.71 -9.19 -6.54
CA TYR A 15 11.57 -8.32 -6.85
C TYR A 15 10.40 -8.53 -5.87
N VAL A 16 10.11 -9.79 -5.55
CA VAL A 16 8.97 -10.15 -4.73
C VAL A 16 9.16 -9.67 -3.30
N GLU A 17 10.35 -9.87 -2.72
CA GLU A 17 10.62 -9.46 -1.34
C GLU A 17 10.65 -7.93 -1.20
N ASP A 18 11.27 -7.26 -2.17
CA ASP A 18 11.36 -5.80 -2.15
C ASP A 18 9.96 -5.16 -2.27
N PHE A 19 9.08 -5.69 -3.12
CA PHE A 19 7.69 -5.22 -3.19
C PHE A 19 6.86 -5.65 -1.97
N LEU A 20 7.06 -6.86 -1.46
CA LEU A 20 6.35 -7.34 -0.28
C LEU A 20 6.64 -6.45 0.94
N ASP A 21 7.88 -6.01 1.14
CA ASP A 21 8.23 -5.05 2.19
C ASP A 21 7.46 -3.72 2.05
N HIS A 22 7.35 -3.21 0.82
CA HIS A 22 6.60 -1.99 0.53
C HIS A 22 5.10 -2.17 0.79
N VAL A 23 4.50 -3.23 0.27
CA VAL A 23 3.07 -3.53 0.43
C VAL A 23 2.71 -3.77 1.89
N THR A 24 3.55 -4.49 2.63
CA THR A 24 3.32 -4.79 4.06
C THR A 24 3.35 -3.50 4.88
N SER A 25 4.35 -2.65 4.64
CA SER A 25 4.43 -1.33 5.30
C SER A 25 3.24 -0.44 4.94
N PHE A 26 2.82 -0.43 3.66
CA PHE A 26 1.62 0.28 3.24
C PHE A 26 0.37 -0.25 3.95
N ALA A 27 0.18 -1.57 4.03
CA ALA A 27 -0.97 -2.17 4.71
C ALA A 27 -1.04 -1.78 6.19
N LEU A 28 0.09 -1.83 6.90
CA LEU A 28 0.16 -1.42 8.31
C LEU A 28 -0.22 0.05 8.50
N LEU A 29 0.35 0.94 7.68
CA LEU A 29 0.04 2.36 7.75
C LEU A 29 -1.41 2.65 7.34
N ALA A 30 -1.90 2.03 6.27
CA ALA A 30 -3.24 2.25 5.75
C ALA A 30 -4.32 1.75 6.72
N CYS A 31 -4.12 0.60 7.38
CA CYS A 31 -5.14 0.03 8.26
C CYS A 31 -5.15 0.64 9.67
N PHE A 32 -3.98 1.03 10.22
CA PHE A 32 -3.84 1.31 11.66
C PHE A 32 -3.41 2.74 12.01
N SER A 33 -3.08 3.59 11.04
CA SER A 33 -2.64 4.97 11.29
C SER A 33 -3.68 5.83 12.04
N THR A 34 -4.97 5.49 11.93
CA THR A 34 -6.03 6.22 12.64
C THR A 34 -6.03 5.96 14.14
N VAL A 35 -5.56 4.80 14.59
CA VAL A 35 -5.47 4.44 16.00
C VAL A 35 -4.19 5.01 16.60
N GLU A 36 -3.06 4.82 15.93
CA GLU A 36 -1.75 5.28 16.40
C GLU A 36 -1.05 6.15 15.33
N PRO A 37 -1.16 7.50 15.42
CA PRO A 37 -0.64 8.39 14.40
C PRO A 37 0.90 8.43 14.36
N GLN A 38 1.58 8.04 15.45
CA GLN A 38 3.05 8.00 15.52
C GLN A 38 3.66 7.04 14.47
N MET A 39 2.90 5.99 14.08
CA MET A 39 3.33 5.05 13.05
C MET A 39 3.64 5.72 11.72
N VAL A 40 2.95 6.81 11.36
CA VAL A 40 3.18 7.51 10.09
C VAL A 40 4.56 8.16 10.06
N ILE A 41 4.97 8.79 11.16
CA ILE A 41 6.26 9.46 11.28
C ILE A 41 7.40 8.43 11.23
N ILE A 42 7.26 7.35 12.00
CA ILE A 42 8.23 6.26 12.04
C ILE A 42 8.30 5.55 10.68
N GLY A 43 7.15 5.26 10.08
CA GLY A 43 7.05 4.63 8.76
C GLY A 43 7.71 5.46 7.67
N PHE A 44 7.51 6.77 7.69
CA PHE A 44 8.16 7.69 6.76
C PHE A 44 9.69 7.67 6.90
N ALA A 45 10.20 7.78 8.13
CA ALA A 45 11.64 7.72 8.41
C ALA A 45 12.25 6.38 7.96
N THR A 46 11.59 5.26 8.28
CA THR A 46 12.02 3.92 7.88
C THR A 46 12.07 3.77 6.36
N LYS A 47 11.11 4.33 5.62
CA LYS A 47 11.11 4.27 4.14
C LYS A 47 12.18 5.16 3.51
N LEU A 48 12.50 6.32 4.08
CA LEU A 48 13.63 7.14 3.64
C LEU A 48 14.96 6.40 3.79
N ILE A 49 15.18 5.75 4.93
CA ILE A 49 16.39 4.97 5.19
C ILE A 49 16.41 3.72 4.29
N GLY A 50 15.30 2.99 4.23
CA GLY A 50 15.17 1.76 3.44
C GLY A 50 15.45 1.98 1.96
N TYR A 51 14.99 3.09 1.38
CA TYR A 51 15.30 3.46 -0.01
C TYR A 51 16.81 3.57 -0.25
N ARG A 52 17.56 4.18 0.68
CA ARG A 52 19.02 4.30 0.57
C ARG A 52 19.73 2.96 0.74
N ILE A 53 19.25 2.11 1.63
CA ILE A 53 19.80 0.76 1.84
C ILE A 53 19.61 -0.10 0.59
N VAL A 54 18.42 -0.08 -0.04
CA VAL A 54 18.16 -0.81 -1.29
C VAL A 54 19.05 -0.30 -2.41
N ALA A 55 19.21 1.02 -2.56
CA ALA A 55 20.11 1.61 -3.54
C ALA A 55 21.58 1.20 -3.32
N TYR A 56 22.04 1.19 -2.07
CA TYR A 56 23.39 0.73 -1.70
C TYR A 56 23.57 -0.76 -2.03
N ARG A 57 22.61 -1.61 -1.66
CA ARG A 57 22.62 -3.04 -1.99
C ARG A 57 22.74 -3.28 -3.50
N MET A 58 21.95 -2.56 -4.31
CA MET A 58 21.92 -2.68 -5.77
C MET A 58 23.22 -2.25 -6.47
N THR A 59 24.01 -1.38 -5.83
CA THR A 59 25.23 -0.79 -6.42
C THR A 59 26.52 -1.41 -5.89
N ASN A 60 26.55 -1.86 -4.63
CA ASN A 60 27.77 -2.31 -3.96
C ASN A 60 27.73 -3.77 -3.48
N VAL A 61 26.58 -4.44 -3.49
CA VAL A 61 26.44 -5.78 -2.91
C VAL A 61 26.00 -6.81 -3.96
N THR A 62 24.99 -6.49 -4.77
CA THR A 62 24.46 -7.40 -5.78
C THR A 62 25.17 -7.25 -7.13
N CYS A 63 25.20 -8.32 -7.92
CA CYS A 63 25.62 -8.26 -9.31
C CYS A 63 24.59 -7.47 -10.14
N ARG A 64 25.03 -6.83 -11.21
CA ARG A 64 24.14 -6.10 -12.13
C ARG A 64 23.05 -7.04 -12.67
N PRO A 65 21.77 -6.81 -12.36
CA PRO A 65 20.68 -7.63 -12.88
C PRO A 65 20.51 -7.38 -14.38
N TYR A 66 20.04 -8.40 -15.10
CA TYR A 66 19.72 -8.27 -16.51
C TYR A 66 18.45 -7.42 -16.68
N PRO A 67 18.44 -6.41 -17.58
CA PRO A 67 17.25 -5.58 -17.79
C PRO A 67 16.11 -6.42 -18.35
N HIS A 68 14.93 -6.30 -17.75
CA HIS A 68 13.70 -6.93 -18.22
C HIS A 68 12.68 -5.83 -18.51
N GLY A 69 12.06 -5.85 -19.69
CA GLY A 69 10.95 -4.96 -20.00
C GLY A 69 9.77 -5.27 -19.08
N ALA A 70 9.15 -4.25 -18.49
CA ALA A 70 7.97 -4.39 -17.66
C ALA A 70 7.01 -3.24 -17.93
N GLU A 71 5.73 -3.54 -18.04
CA GLU A 71 4.66 -2.55 -18.14
C GLU A 71 4.04 -2.38 -16.75
N GLY A 72 4.31 -1.23 -16.11
CA GLY A 72 3.88 -0.96 -14.75
C GLY A 72 4.45 -1.93 -13.71
N ILE A 73 3.73 -2.08 -12.59
CA ILE A 73 4.12 -2.94 -11.46
C ILE A 73 3.40 -4.30 -11.47
N GLY A 74 2.66 -4.62 -12.53
CA GLY A 74 1.95 -5.89 -12.69
C GLY A 74 0.94 -6.18 -11.56
N LEU A 75 0.94 -7.42 -11.07
CA LEU A 75 0.00 -7.93 -10.05
C LEU A 75 0.00 -7.11 -8.75
N TRP A 76 1.12 -6.44 -8.43
CA TRP A 76 1.21 -5.60 -7.24
C TRP A 76 0.22 -4.44 -7.23
N GLN A 77 -0.18 -3.94 -8.40
CA GLN A 77 -1.24 -2.93 -8.50
C GLN A 77 -2.55 -3.47 -7.91
N THR A 78 -2.96 -4.67 -8.32
CA THR A 78 -4.16 -5.34 -7.79
C THR A 78 -4.04 -5.58 -6.30
N ILE A 79 -2.87 -5.99 -5.80
CA ILE A 79 -2.63 -6.21 -4.36
C ILE A 79 -2.74 -4.91 -3.57
N LEU A 80 -2.16 -3.81 -4.06
CA LEU A 80 -2.29 -2.50 -3.41
C LEU A 80 -3.74 -2.02 -3.41
N ASP A 81 -4.47 -2.25 -4.50
CA ASP A 81 -5.87 -1.88 -4.62
C ASP A 81 -6.78 -2.68 -3.67
N THR A 82 -6.49 -3.96 -3.43
CA THR A 82 -7.22 -4.78 -2.46
C THR A 82 -6.87 -4.41 -1.04
N VAL A 83 -5.59 -4.20 -0.72
CA VAL A 83 -5.15 -3.71 0.60
C VAL A 83 -5.79 -2.37 0.92
N ALA A 84 -5.84 -1.43 -0.03
CA ALA A 84 -6.47 -0.14 0.18
C ALA A 84 -7.99 -0.23 0.36
N ALA A 85 -8.66 -1.22 -0.25
CA ALA A 85 -10.08 -1.49 0.02
C ALA A 85 -10.28 -2.07 1.44
N LEU A 86 -9.44 -3.01 1.86
CA LEU A 86 -9.46 -3.58 3.20
C LEU A 86 -9.18 -2.53 4.28
N ALA A 87 -8.25 -1.61 4.01
CA ALA A 87 -7.91 -0.52 4.90
C ALA A 87 -9.11 0.38 5.22
N VAL A 88 -9.98 0.64 4.25
CA VAL A 88 -11.22 1.40 4.48
C VAL A 88 -12.10 0.69 5.51
N THR A 89 -12.37 -0.60 5.31
CA THR A 89 -13.16 -1.40 6.26
C THR A 89 -12.51 -1.46 7.64
N CYS A 90 -11.18 -1.66 7.71
CA CYS A 90 -10.43 -1.69 8.97
C CYS A 90 -10.52 -0.37 9.74
N ILE A 91 -10.28 0.77 9.08
CA ILE A 91 -10.37 2.09 9.70
C ILE A 91 -11.78 2.34 10.21
N VAL A 92 -12.81 2.08 9.39
CA VAL A 92 -14.20 2.30 9.79
C VAL A 92 -14.55 1.43 10.99
N ALA A 93 -14.20 0.13 10.97
CA ALA A 93 -14.43 -0.78 12.08
C ALA A 93 -13.73 -0.33 13.37
N LEU A 94 -12.47 0.07 13.28
CA LEU A 94 -11.72 0.58 14.44
C LEU A 94 -12.34 1.87 14.97
N GLN A 95 -12.75 2.78 14.09
CA GLN A 95 -13.40 4.02 14.51
C GLN A 95 -14.76 3.74 15.17
N THR A 96 -15.56 2.79 14.67
CA THR A 96 -16.89 2.50 15.22
C THR A 96 -16.85 1.72 16.53
N PHE A 97 -16.06 0.64 16.58
CA PHE A 97 -16.09 -0.30 17.71
C PHE A 97 -15.07 0.04 18.81
N TYR A 98 -13.90 0.59 18.44
CA TYR A 98 -12.83 0.82 19.40
C TYR A 98 -12.84 2.24 19.98
N ARG A 99 -13.07 3.27 19.16
CA ARG A 99 -12.95 4.67 19.60
C ARG A 99 -14.30 5.27 20.09
N PRO A 100 -14.33 6.00 21.23
CA PRO A 100 -15.47 6.83 21.63
C PRO A 100 -15.70 8.01 20.66
N PRO A 101 -16.94 8.50 20.46
CA PRO A 101 -18.15 8.21 21.23
C PRO A 101 -18.96 7.02 20.70
N THR A 102 -18.65 6.47 19.53
CA THR A 102 -19.44 5.41 18.90
C THR A 102 -19.34 4.08 19.65
N SER A 103 -18.22 3.81 20.32
CA SER A 103 -18.04 2.59 21.12
C SER A 103 -18.96 2.47 22.33
N THR A 104 -19.56 3.58 22.81
CA THR A 104 -20.48 3.58 23.96
C THR A 104 -21.95 3.44 23.58
N TRP A 105 -22.26 3.43 22.28
CA TRP A 105 -23.62 3.28 21.77
C TRP A 105 -24.13 1.84 21.89
N SER A 106 -25.44 1.67 21.76
CA SER A 106 -26.05 0.34 21.58
C SER A 106 -25.42 -0.39 20.39
N PHE A 107 -25.24 -1.70 20.53
CA PHE A 107 -24.66 -2.56 19.49
C PHE A 107 -25.39 -2.42 18.13
N GLN A 108 -26.72 -2.28 18.14
CA GLN A 108 -27.48 -2.09 16.90
C GLN A 108 -27.13 -0.76 16.22
N SER A 109 -27.02 0.32 16.98
CA SER A 109 -26.64 1.63 16.45
C SER A 109 -25.21 1.64 15.93
N GLN A 110 -24.30 0.88 16.55
CA GLN A 110 -22.91 0.71 16.09
C GLN A 110 -22.84 0.03 14.73
N VAL A 111 -23.58 -1.08 14.56
CA VAL A 111 -23.59 -1.83 13.30
C VAL A 111 -24.22 -1.02 12.17
N ILE A 112 -25.31 -0.30 12.45
CA ILE A 112 -25.94 0.59 11.46
C ILE A 112 -24.95 1.68 11.03
N PHE A 113 -24.31 2.34 12.00
CA PHE A 113 -23.31 3.38 11.70
C PHE A 113 -22.12 2.83 10.91
N PHE A 114 -21.62 1.64 11.27
CA PHE A 114 -20.55 0.95 10.55
C PHE A 114 -20.93 0.71 9.07
N ILE A 115 -22.11 0.14 8.80
CA ILE A 115 -22.56 -0.13 7.43
C ILE A 115 -22.67 1.17 6.62
N VAL A 116 -23.30 2.21 7.19
CA VAL A 116 -23.48 3.49 6.48
C VAL A 116 -22.13 4.16 6.20
N ALA A 117 -21.26 4.25 7.22
CA ALA A 117 -19.95 4.87 7.08
C ALA A 117 -19.06 4.13 6.08
N GLU A 118 -19.08 2.80 6.10
CA GLU A 118 -18.35 1.97 5.15
C GLU A 118 -18.81 2.27 3.71
N LYS A 119 -20.11 2.26 3.44
CA LYS A 119 -20.63 2.54 2.09
C LYS A 119 -20.28 3.94 1.60
N VAL A 120 -20.36 4.95 2.47
CA VAL A 120 -19.95 6.33 2.13
C VAL A 120 -18.47 6.38 1.73
N MET A 121 -17.58 5.76 2.51
CA MET A 121 -16.14 5.75 2.19
C MET A 121 -15.82 5.00 0.90
N PHE A 122 -16.48 3.86 0.64
CA PHE A 122 -16.36 3.16 -0.63
C PHE A 122 -16.89 3.97 -1.82
N SER A 123 -17.99 4.71 -1.64
CA SER A 123 -18.50 5.63 -2.66
C SER A 123 -17.50 6.74 -2.98
N ILE A 124 -16.85 7.33 -1.98
CA ILE A 124 -15.79 8.33 -2.19
C ILE A 124 -14.62 7.73 -2.97
N ARG A 125 -14.16 6.52 -2.60
CA ARG A 125 -13.09 5.81 -3.31
C ARG A 125 -13.45 5.55 -4.77
N ALA A 126 -14.70 5.14 -5.04
CA ALA A 126 -15.19 4.93 -6.40
C ALA A 126 -15.24 6.24 -7.19
N LEU A 127 -15.69 7.33 -6.56
CA LEU A 127 -15.73 8.65 -7.18
C LEU A 127 -14.33 9.14 -7.57
N VAL A 128 -13.34 8.98 -6.70
CA VAL A 128 -11.94 9.34 -7.01
C VAL A 128 -11.43 8.53 -8.21
N ARG A 129 -11.72 7.22 -8.27
CA ARG A 129 -11.31 6.39 -9.41
C ARG A 129 -11.95 6.82 -10.73
N VAL A 130 -13.16 7.36 -10.71
CA VAL A 130 -13.84 7.89 -11.91
C VAL A 130 -13.32 9.28 -12.27
N ALA A 131 -13.01 10.11 -11.27
CA ALA A 131 -12.54 11.49 -11.48
C ALA A 131 -11.11 11.56 -12.05
N PHE A 132 -10.25 10.59 -11.70
CA PHE A 132 -8.85 10.57 -12.12
C PHE A 132 -8.60 9.44 -13.13
N PRO A 133 -8.45 9.74 -14.43
CA PRO A 133 -8.12 8.74 -15.44
C PRO A 133 -6.73 8.15 -15.19
N SER A 134 -6.59 6.84 -15.46
CA SER A 134 -5.36 6.07 -15.22
C SER A 134 -4.19 6.46 -16.12
N ILE A 135 -4.45 7.18 -17.21
CA ILE A 135 -3.43 7.64 -18.16
C ILE A 135 -3.52 9.17 -18.22
N PRO A 136 -2.42 9.89 -17.94
CA PRO A 136 -2.41 11.34 -18.06
C PRO A 136 -2.53 11.74 -19.54
N ALA A 137 -3.25 12.84 -19.80
CA ALA A 137 -3.50 13.33 -21.15
C ALA A 137 -2.20 13.64 -21.94
N ASP A 138 -1.12 13.99 -21.24
CA ASP A 138 0.17 14.33 -21.83
C ASP A 138 0.87 13.14 -22.51
N VAL A 139 0.56 11.91 -22.12
CA VAL A 139 1.15 10.69 -22.71
C VAL A 139 0.38 10.24 -23.96
N VAL A 140 -0.89 10.60 -24.10
CA VAL A 140 -1.76 10.21 -25.22
C VAL A 140 -1.47 11.02 -26.49
N ARG A 141 -0.74 12.13 -26.39
CA ARG A 141 -0.60 13.14 -27.46
C ARG A 141 0.64 13.01 -28.35
N ILE A 142 1.25 11.84 -28.45
CA ILE A 142 2.45 11.59 -29.26
C ILE A 142 2.18 10.49 -30.28
#